data_AF-K7NIK6-F1
#
_entry.id   AF-K7NIK6-F1
#
_cell.length_a   1.000
_cell.length_b   1.000
_cell.length_c   1.000
_cell.angle_alpha   90.00
_cell.angle_beta   90.00
_cell.angle_gamma   90.00
#
_symmetry.space_group_name_H-M   'P 1'
#
loop_
_entity.id
_entity.type
_entity.pdbx_description
1 polymer ?
#
loop_
_entity_poly.entity_id
_entity_poly.type
_entity_poly.pdbx_seq_one_letter_code
_entity_poly.pdbx_strand_id
1 'polypeptide(L)' 'FKSTRHTVIYYEEISKPKKIMEILKFLGLKPRELTSRHVKIHTKPLSEHVHNWQEVNNRLKGTEFEVFLHDS' A
#
# COMPACT_ATOMS: atom_id res chain seq x y z
N PHE A 1 -21.81 24.40 -8.74
CA PHE A 1 -21.25 23.06 -8.49
C PHE A 1 -20.78 22.37 -9.78
N LYS A 2 -19.92 22.99 -10.60
CA LYS A 2 -19.63 22.52 -11.98
C LYS A 2 -18.26 21.86 -12.23
N SER A 3 -17.40 21.65 -11.21
CA SER A 3 -16.23 20.77 -11.38
C SER A 3 -15.65 20.34 -10.03
N THR A 4 -16.14 19.22 -9.49
CA THR A 4 -15.42 18.57 -8.38
C THR A 4 -14.18 17.92 -8.96
N ARG A 5 -13.00 18.20 -8.39
CA ARG A 5 -11.75 17.55 -8.80
C ARG A 5 -11.80 16.10 -8.32
N HIS A 6 -11.57 15.15 -9.21
CA HIS A 6 -11.50 13.73 -8.89
C HIS A 6 -10.06 13.24 -9.07
N THR A 7 -9.65 12.28 -8.24
CA THR A 7 -8.39 11.55 -8.40
C THR A 7 -8.68 10.07 -8.23
N VAL A 8 -8.06 9.24 -9.07
CA VAL A 8 -8.17 7.78 -8.99
C VAL A 8 -6.89 7.25 -8.35
N ILE A 9 -7.06 6.45 -7.30
CA ILE A 9 -5.97 5.90 -6.52
C ILE A 9 -6.24 4.40 -6.38
N TYR A 10 -5.26 3.60 -6.75
CA TYR A 10 -5.27 2.18 -6.49
C TYR A 10 -4.64 1.90 -5.13
N TYR A 11 -5.15 0.90 -4.42
CA TYR A 11 -4.67 0.53 -3.09
C TYR A 11 -3.16 0.28 -3.06
N GLU A 12 -2.67 -0.47 -4.05
CA GLU A 12 -1.25 -0.79 -4.27
C GLU A 12 -0.34 0.43 -4.44
N GLU A 13 -0.92 1.60 -4.75
CA GLU A 13 -0.17 2.83 -4.92
C GLU A 13 -0.11 3.67 -3.64
N ILE A 14 -1.02 3.49 -2.69
CA ILE A 14 -1.11 4.33 -1.48
C ILE A 14 0.13 4.18 -0.59
N SER A 15 0.74 2.99 -0.57
CA SER A 15 1.99 2.73 0.17
C SER A 15 3.21 3.39 -0.48
N LYS A 16 3.13 3.83 -1.74
CA LYS A 16 4.26 4.41 -2.46
C LYS A 16 4.47 5.87 -2.04
N PRO A 17 5.68 6.25 -1.54
CA PRO A 17 5.95 7.62 -1.10
C PRO A 17 5.62 8.69 -2.15
N LYS A 18 5.91 8.39 -3.43
CA LYS A 18 5.59 9.29 -4.56
C LYS A 18 4.09 9.57 -4.69
N LYS A 19 3.24 8.55 -4.54
CA LYS A 19 1.78 8.71 -4.65
C LYS A 19 1.23 9.51 -3.49
N ILE A 20 1.75 9.30 -2.27
CA ILE A 20 1.38 10.12 -1.11
C ILE A 20 1.66 11.60 -1.37
N MET A 21 2.82 11.92 -1.94
CA MET A 21 3.18 13.31 -2.26
C MET A 21 2.23 13.92 -3.32
N GLU A 22 1.85 13.15 -4.34
CA GLU A 22 0.86 13.57 -5.33
C GLU A 22 -0.52 13.82 -4.72
N ILE A 23 -0.95 12.96 -3.79
CA ILE A 23 -2.21 13.10 -3.05
C ILE A 23 -2.17 14.37 -2.18
N LEU A 24 -1.08 14.60 -1.44
CA LEU A 24 -0.92 15.81 -0.63
C LEU A 24 -1.00 17.08 -1.50
N LYS A 25 -0.35 17.07 -2.67
CA LYS A 25 -0.43 18.17 -3.63
C LYS A 25 -1.84 18.38 -4.17
N PHE A 26 -2.55 17.29 -4.49
CA PHE A 26 -3.94 17.34 -4.94
C PHE A 26 -4.87 17.97 -3.89
N LEU A 27 -4.66 17.64 -2.62
CA LEU A 27 -5.37 18.23 -1.48
C LEU A 27 -4.94 19.66 -1.15
N GLY A 28 -3.88 20.19 -1.78
CA GLY A 28 -3.33 21.52 -1.50
C GLY A 28 -2.54 21.59 -0.19
N LEU A 29 -2.07 20.45 0.32
CA LEU A 29 -1.28 20.35 1.54
C LEU A 29 0.21 20.50 1.23
N LYS A 30 0.97 21.07 2.18
CA LYS A 30 2.43 21.09 2.08
C LYS A 30 2.97 19.64 2.13
N PRO A 31 3.95 19.29 1.28
CA PRO A 31 4.60 17.99 1.35
C PRO A 31 5.22 17.78 2.74
N ARG A 32 4.85 16.68 3.39
CA ARG A 32 5.37 16.29 4.70
C ARG A 32 5.34 14.78 4.83
N GLU A 33 6.19 14.25 5.69
CA GLU A 33 6.09 12.85 6.09
C GLU A 33 4.75 12.62 6.82
N LEU A 34 4.02 11.57 6.41
CA LEU A 34 2.79 11.18 7.06
C LEU A 34 3.10 10.03 8.01
N THR A 35 2.94 10.28 9.30
CA THR A 35 3.05 9.25 10.33
C THR A 35 1.66 8.86 10.81
N SER A 36 1.40 7.56 10.87
CA SER A 36 0.17 7.04 11.45
C SER A 36 0.36 6.86 12.95
N ARG A 37 -0.63 7.27 13.74
CA ARG A 37 -0.72 6.89 15.17
C ARG A 37 -1.36 5.50 15.35
N HIS A 38 -1.84 4.88 14.27
CA HIS A 38 -2.42 3.54 14.34
C HIS A 38 -1.33 2.53 14.71
N VAL A 39 -1.64 1.74 15.72
CA VAL A 39 -0.88 0.53 16.04
C VAL A 39 -1.22 -0.51 14.99
N LYS A 40 -0.20 -1.07 14.32
CA LYS A 40 -0.38 -2.20 13.40
C LYS A 40 -0.98 -3.36 14.19
N ILE A 41 -2.25 -3.67 13.96
CA ILE A 41 -2.97 -4.72 14.71
C ILE A 41 -2.60 -6.14 14.24
N HIS A 42 -2.04 -6.26 13.03
CA HIS A 42 -1.54 -7.50 12.46
C HIS A 42 -0.01 -7.53 12.56
N THR A 43 0.48 -8.02 13.69
CA THR A 43 1.92 -8.13 13.99
C THR A 43 2.53 -9.46 13.57
N LYS A 44 1.70 -10.49 13.39
CA LYS A 44 2.14 -11.80 12.89
C LYS A 44 2.47 -11.75 11.40
N PRO A 45 3.41 -12.57 10.92
CA PRO A 45 3.75 -12.66 9.51
C PRO A 45 2.54 -13.04 8.65
N LEU A 46 2.53 -12.58 7.40
CA LEU A 46 1.49 -12.89 6.41
C LEU A 46 1.22 -14.40 6.29
N SER A 47 2.25 -15.22 6.48
CA SER A 47 2.16 -16.68 6.46
C SER A 47 1.23 -17.26 7.52
N GLU A 48 1.04 -16.58 8.65
CA GLU A 48 0.11 -17.00 9.70
C GLU A 48 -1.32 -16.50 9.48
N HIS A 49 -1.52 -15.52 8.59
CA HIS A 49 -2.82 -14.93 8.31
C HIS A 49 -3.47 -15.48 7.04
N VAL A 50 -2.68 -16.04 6.13
CA VAL A 50 -3.16 -16.57 4.84
C VAL A 50 -3.24 -18.09 4.93
N HIS A 51 -4.46 -18.63 4.91
CA HIS A 51 -4.69 -20.08 5.05
C HIS A 51 -3.94 -20.91 4.00
N ASN A 52 -3.89 -20.45 2.75
CA ASN A 52 -3.21 -21.11 1.64
C ASN A 52 -1.84 -20.46 1.32
N TRP A 53 -1.11 -19.97 2.33
CA TRP A 53 0.13 -19.24 2.13
C TRP A 53 1.15 -19.95 1.23
N GLN A 54 1.28 -21.27 1.36
CA GLN A 54 2.22 -22.06 0.57
C GLN A 54 1.90 -22.00 -0.93
N GLU A 55 0.63 -22.02 -1.32
CA GLU A 55 0.20 -21.90 -2.71
C GLU A 55 0.47 -20.50 -3.24
N VAL A 56 0.14 -19.47 -2.46
CA VAL A 56 0.41 -18.06 -2.79
C VAL A 56 1.90 -17.82 -3.00
N ASN A 57 2.74 -18.30 -2.07
CA ASN A 57 4.19 -18.19 -2.16
C ASN A 57 4.73 -18.86 -3.43
N ASN A 58 4.25 -20.06 -3.77
CA ASN A 58 4.67 -20.76 -4.98
C ASN A 58 4.19 -20.07 -6.27
N ARG A 59 3.01 -19.44 -6.24
CA ARG A 59 2.45 -18.68 -7.37
C ARG A 59 3.19 -17.39 -7.65
N LEU A 60 3.63 -16.68 -6.60
CA LEU A 60 4.27 -15.37 -6.72
C LEU A 60 5.78 -15.45 -6.95
N LYS A 61 6.43 -16.55 -6.52
CA LYS A 61 7.84 -16.81 -6.85
C LYS A 61 8.10 -16.81 -8.35
N GLY A 62 9.14 -16.09 -8.77
CA GLY A 62 9.52 -15.91 -10.17
C GLY A 62 8.64 -14.90 -10.93
N THR A 63 7.70 -14.23 -10.26
CA THR A 63 6.89 -13.16 -10.85
C THR A 63 7.36 -11.80 -10.36
N GLU A 64 6.92 -10.73 -11.03
CA GLU A 64 7.17 -9.34 -10.61
C GLU A 64 6.60 -9.04 -9.21
N PHE A 65 5.69 -9.88 -8.72
CA PHE A 65 5.05 -9.77 -7.41
C PHE A 65 5.81 -10.52 -6.30
N GLU A 66 6.91 -11.20 -6.61
CA GLU A 66 7.74 -11.89 -5.60
C GLU A 66 8.23 -10.92 -4.52
N VAL A 67 8.44 -9.65 -4.86
CA VAL A 67 8.83 -8.58 -3.93
C VAL A 67 7.90 -8.46 -2.72
N PHE A 68 6.60 -8.77 -2.89
CA PHE A 68 5.60 -8.69 -1.82
C PHE A 68 5.68 -9.85 -0.83
N LEU A 69 6.40 -10.93 -1.16
CA LEU A 69 6.63 -12.05 -0.23
C LEU A 69 7.69 -11.73 0.83
N HIS A 70 8.52 -10.71 0.60
CA HIS A 70 9.68 -10.37 1.42
C HIS A 70 9.52 -9.06 2.21
N ASP A 71 8.45 -8.31 1.96
CA ASP A 71 8.17 -7.04 2.65
C ASP A 71 7.70 -7.34 4.09
N SER A 72 8.54 -7.00 5.08
CA SER A 72 8.35 -7.25 6.52
C SER A 72 8.17 -5.95 7.30
#